data_AF-A0A1E7ZCK0-F1
#
_entry.id   AF-A0A1E7ZCK0-F1
#
_cell.length_a   1.000
_cell.length_b   1.000
_cell.length_c   1.000
_cell.angle_alpha   90.00
_cell.angle_beta   90.00
_cell.angle_gamma   90.00
#
_symmetry.space_group_name_H-M   'P 1'
#
loop_
_entity.id
_entity.type
_entity.pdbx_description
1 polymer ?
#
loop_
_entity_poly.entity_id
_entity_poly.type
_entity_poly.pdbx_seq_one_letter_code
_entity_poly.pdbx_strand_id
1 'polypeptide(L)'
;MIERVLSIEIAKGTWMLDVVAERNDNGIYDLVYPKKEATVHVHEEHMYALEYSISAPEGTEFKIYLDGELLLDDTVGDTGICRGSTVI
;
A
#
# COMPACT_ATOMS: atom_id res chain seq x y z
N MET A 1 -20.08 2.15 3.06
CA MET A 1 -18.85 1.53 2.55
C MET A 1 -18.81 1.68 1.06
N ILE A 2 -17.68 2.12 0.54
CA ILE A 2 -17.37 2.24 -0.87
C ILE A 2 -16.22 1.28 -1.16
N GLU A 3 -16.34 0.57 -2.28
CA GLU A 3 -15.28 -0.29 -2.78
C GLU A 3 -14.26 0.56 -3.53
N ARG A 4 -12.99 0.38 -3.17
CA ARG A 4 -11.85 1.00 -3.84
C ARG A 4 -10.88 -0.10 -4.26
N VAL A 5 -10.11 0.16 -5.31
CA VAL A 5 -9.12 -0.77 -5.85
C VAL A 5 -7.73 -0.29 -5.44
N LEU A 6 -7.10 -1.00 -4.51
CA LEU A 6 -5.71 -0.79 -4.13
C LEU A 6 -4.80 -1.62 -5.02
N SER A 7 -3.76 -1.02 -5.60
CA SER A 7 -2.82 -1.74 -6.45
C SER A 7 -1.38 -1.26 -6.31
N ILE A 8 -0.43 -2.15 -6.64
CA ILE A 8 1.00 -1.87 -6.64
C ILE A 8 1.65 -2.28 -7.96
N GLU A 9 2.44 -1.37 -8.54
CA GLU A 9 3.36 -1.66 -9.62
C GLU A 9 4.76 -1.80 -9.04
N ILE A 10 5.32 -3.00 -9.14
CA ILE A 10 6.70 -3.30 -8.73
C ILE A 10 7.25 -4.45 -9.58
N ALA A 11 8.52 -4.36 -9.97
CA ALA A 11 9.15 -5.36 -10.85
C ALA A 11 9.48 -6.67 -10.11
N LYS A 12 9.88 -6.59 -8.83
CA LYS A 12 10.31 -7.72 -8.00
C LYS A 12 10.25 -7.37 -6.51
N GLY A 13 10.20 -8.39 -5.66
CA GLY A 13 10.20 -8.24 -4.20
C GLY A 13 8.93 -8.78 -3.57
N THR A 14 8.79 -8.55 -2.27
CA THR A 14 7.58 -8.83 -1.50
C THR A 14 7.05 -7.53 -0.91
N TRP A 15 5.73 -7.46 -0.74
CA TRP A 15 5.05 -6.28 -0.24
C TRP A 15 3.87 -6.66 0.62
N MET A 16 3.51 -5.71 1.47
CA MET A 16 2.34 -5.72 2.31
C MET A 16 1.88 -4.27 2.41
N LEU A 17 0.64 -4.02 2.00
CA LEU A 17 -0.03 -2.74 2.12
C LEU A 17 -1.28 -2.95 2.98
N ASP A 18 -1.54 -2.01 3.86
CA ASP A 18 -2.61 -2.10 4.87
C ASP A 18 -3.34 -0.75 4.95
N VAL A 19 -4.65 -0.75 4.80
CA VAL A 19 -5.52 0.42 4.94
C VAL A 19 -6.12 0.41 6.34
N VAL A 20 -5.72 1.39 7.15
CA VAL A 20 -6.11 1.47 8.56
C VAL A 20 -7.00 2.69 8.81
N ALA A 21 -8.13 2.50 9.50
CA ALA A 21 -9.02 3.58 9.93
C ALA A 21 -8.68 4.01 11.38
N GLU A 22 -8.30 5.28 11.58
CA GLU A 22 -7.93 5.81 12.90
C GLU A 22 -6.97 4.88 13.73
N ARG A 23 -6.71 5.21 15.00
CA ARG A 23 -5.75 4.47 15.83
C ARG A 23 -6.44 3.22 16.42
N ASN A 24 -5.89 2.03 16.16
CA ASN A 24 -6.37 0.69 16.57
C ASN A 24 -7.40 0.01 15.64
N ASP A 25 -7.28 0.16 14.32
CA ASP A 25 -7.82 -0.87 13.44
C ASP A 25 -6.95 -2.13 13.51
N ASN A 26 -7.55 -3.32 13.38
CA ASN A 26 -6.86 -4.60 13.50
C ASN A 26 -6.05 -4.99 12.23
N GLY A 27 -5.85 -4.04 11.30
CA GLY A 27 -4.95 -4.19 10.15
C GLY A 27 -5.21 -5.47 9.37
N ILE A 28 -6.42 -5.62 8.81
CA ILE A 28 -6.71 -6.73 7.91
C ILE A 28 -6.01 -6.40 6.60
N TYR A 29 -4.75 -6.83 6.47
CA TYR A 29 -3.87 -6.55 5.34
C TYR A 29 -4.61 -6.56 3.99
N ASP A 30 -4.67 -5.40 3.35
CA ASP A 30 -5.46 -5.24 2.13
C ASP A 30 -4.76 -5.77 0.89
N LEU A 31 -3.44 -5.62 0.78
CA LEU A 31 -2.70 -6.12 -0.38
C LEU A 31 -1.36 -6.75 0.01
N VAL A 32 -1.32 -8.08 -0.12
CA VAL A 32 -0.14 -8.89 0.23
C VAL A 32 0.38 -9.63 -0.99
N TYR A 33 1.71 -9.68 -1.14
CA TYR A 33 2.37 -10.52 -2.13
C TYR A 33 1.79 -11.96 -2.14
N PRO A 34 1.56 -12.58 -3.32
CA PRO A 34 1.96 -12.12 -4.66
C PRO A 34 0.90 -11.30 -5.39
N LYS A 35 -0.20 -10.90 -4.73
CA LYS A 35 -1.27 -10.13 -5.37
C LYS A 35 -0.80 -8.69 -5.60
N LYS A 36 -1.07 -8.15 -6.78
CA LYS A 36 -0.77 -6.76 -7.17
C LYS A 36 -1.97 -5.83 -7.09
N GLU A 37 -3.14 -6.38 -6.82
CA GLU A 37 -4.40 -5.64 -6.72
C GLU A 37 -5.29 -6.33 -5.68
N ALA A 38 -6.05 -5.54 -4.93
CA ALA A 38 -7.10 -5.97 -4.03
C ALA A 38 -8.21 -4.92 -3.93
N THR A 39 -9.42 -5.37 -3.61
CA THR A 39 -10.54 -4.49 -3.30
C THR A 39 -10.56 -4.21 -1.81
N VAL A 40 -10.64 -2.93 -1.44
CA VAL A 40 -10.72 -2.46 -0.06
C VAL A 40 -12.05 -1.75 0.17
N HIS A 41 -12.56 -1.82 1.39
CA HIS A 41 -13.84 -1.21 1.76
C HIS A 41 -13.61 -0.05 2.71
N VAL A 42 -13.83 1.17 2.22
CA VAL A 42 -13.64 2.41 3.00
C VAL A 42 -14.96 3.14 3.24
N HIS A 43 -15.03 3.96 4.29
CA HIS A 43 -16.16 4.84 4.59
C HIS A 43 -15.80 6.30 4.26
N GLU A 44 -16.65 7.01 3.52
CA GLU A 44 -16.39 8.43 3.18
C GLU A 44 -16.30 9.35 4.42
N GLU A 45 -16.88 8.93 5.54
CA GLU A 45 -16.91 9.69 6.79
C GLU A 45 -15.66 9.48 7.66
N HIS A 46 -14.76 8.56 7.29
CA HIS A 46 -13.56 8.23 8.06
C HIS A 46 -12.30 8.64 7.30
N MET A 47 -11.27 9.07 8.03
CA MET A 47 -9.92 9.22 7.47
C MET A 47 -9.18 7.89 7.57
N TYR A 48 -8.53 7.52 6.47
CA TYR A 48 -7.74 6.31 6.40
C TYR A 48 -6.26 6.65 6.20
N ALA A 49 -5.40 5.76 6.66
CA ALA A 49 -4.00 5.75 6.27
C ALA A 49 -3.71 4.47 5.52
N LEU A 50 -2.81 4.57 4.54
CA LEU A 50 -2.18 3.44 3.91
C LEU A 50 -0.80 3.26 4.54
N GLU A 51 -0.57 2.14 5.23
CA GLU A 51 0.75 1.71 5.65
C GLU A 51 1.33 0.72 4.63
N TYR A 52 2.64 0.80 4.38
CA TYR A 52 3.29 -0.12 3.45
C TYR A 52 4.63 -0.62 4.00
N SER A 53 4.94 -1.87 3.67
CA SER A 53 6.24 -2.49 3.89
C SER A 53 6.63 -3.28 2.65
N ILE A 54 7.70 -2.86 1.99
CA ILE A 54 8.22 -3.43 0.75
C ILE A 54 9.64 -3.91 0.99
N SER A 55 9.92 -5.15 0.60
CA SER A 55 11.27 -5.73 0.60
C SER A 55 11.65 -6.09 -0.83
N ALA A 56 12.65 -5.41 -1.37
CA ALA A 56 13.15 -5.62 -2.73
C ALA A 56 14.62 -5.18 -2.81
N PRO A 57 15.36 -5.57 -3.87
CA PRO A 57 16.71 -5.06 -4.08
C PRO A 57 16.75 -3.53 -4.16
N GLU A 58 17.85 -2.94 -3.69
CA GLU A 58 18.13 -1.49 -3.84
C GLU A 58 17.90 -1.03 -5.28
N GLY A 59 17.32 0.17 -5.42
CA GLY A 59 16.99 0.77 -6.71
C GLY A 59 15.74 0.19 -7.38
N THR A 60 15.01 -0.73 -6.72
CA THR A 60 13.73 -1.20 -7.24
C THR A 60 12.68 -0.11 -7.06
N GLU A 61 12.20 0.44 -8.18
CA GLU A 61 11.08 1.38 -8.21
C GLU A 61 9.76 0.67 -7.90
N PHE A 62 8.86 1.37 -7.22
CA PHE A 62 7.49 0.92 -6.99
C PHE A 62 6.51 2.09 -6.98
N LYS A 63 5.27 1.80 -7.38
CA LYS A 63 4.17 2.78 -7.36
C LYS A 63 2.94 2.17 -6.72
N ILE A 64 2.25 2.93 -5.89
CA ILE A 64 1.01 2.51 -5.23
C ILE A 64 -0.14 3.38 -5.74
N TYR A 65 -1.26 2.75 -6.06
CA TYR A 65 -2.43 3.41 -6.60
C TYR A 65 -3.70 3.03 -5.84
N LEU A 66 -4.65 3.96 -5.77
CA LEU A 66 -6.01 3.74 -5.30
C LEU A 66 -6.99 4.20 -6.38
N ASP A 67 -7.84 3.31 -6.87
CA ASP A 67 -8.71 3.55 -8.03
C ASP A 67 -7.96 4.05 -9.28
N GLY A 68 -6.68 3.66 -9.42
CA GLY A 68 -5.79 4.12 -10.49
C GLY A 68 -5.21 5.52 -10.29
N GLU A 69 -5.56 6.23 -9.21
CA GLU A 69 -4.89 7.46 -8.80
C GLU A 69 -3.57 7.13 -8.09
N LEU A 70 -2.50 7.82 -8.47
CA LEU A 70 -1.17 7.61 -7.89
C LEU A 70 -1.11 8.18 -6.47
N LEU A 71 -0.90 7.31 -5.48
CA LEU A 71 -0.72 7.70 -4.09
C LEU A 71 0.74 7.90 -3.72
N LEU A 72 1.62 7.03 -4.23
CA LEU A 72 3.04 7.02 -3.90
C LEU A 72 3.87 6.54 -5.09
N ASP A 73 4.97 7.24 -5.36
CA ASP A 73 5.98 6.89 -6.36
C ASP A 73 7.34 7.01 -5.68
N ASP A 74 8.00 5.88 -5.46
CA ASP A 74 9.23 5.83 -4.66
C ASP A 74 10.12 4.66 -5.07
N THR A 75 11.32 4.59 -4.49
CA THR A 75 12.35 3.60 -4.80
C THR A 75 12.89 2.96 -3.53
N VAL A 76 13.12 1.65 -3.55
CA VAL A 76 13.73 0.95 -2.42
C VAL A 76 15.18 1.38 -2.23
N GLY A 77 15.50 1.92 -1.05
CA GLY A 77 16.85 2.35 -0.69
C GLY A 77 17.83 1.20 -0.44
N ASP A 78 19.04 1.58 0.00
CA ASP A 78 20.20 0.72 0.23
C ASP A 78 19.98 -0.44 1.22
N THR A 79 19.06 -0.28 2.16
CA THR A 79 18.71 -1.33 3.14
C THR A 79 17.89 -2.49 2.54
N GLY A 80 17.38 -2.35 1.31
CA GLY A 80 16.51 -3.33 0.67
C GLY A 80 15.12 -3.45 1.29
N ILE A 81 14.77 -2.55 2.22
CA ILE A 81 13.46 -2.47 2.86
C ILE A 81 12.99 -1.02 2.80
N CYS A 82 11.79 -0.80 2.29
CA CYS A 82 11.10 0.49 2.34
C CYS A 82 9.83 0.36 3.17
N ARG A 83 9.61 1.29 4.11
CA ARG A 83 8.43 1.35 4.96
C ARG A 83 7.98 2.79 5.10
N GLY A 84 6.68 2.99 5.14
CA GLY A 84 6.11 4.31 5.38
C GLY A 84 4.59 4.25 5.50
N SER A 85 4.00 5.44 5.58
CA SER A 85 2.57 5.61 5.57
C SER A 85 2.17 6.89 4.85
N THR A 86 0.97 6.91 4.29
CA THR A 86 0.34 8.09 3.70
C THR A 86 -1.13 8.14 4.06
N VAL A 87 -1.76 9.31 4.00
CA VAL A 87 -3.20 9.48 4.22
C VAL A 87 -3.93 9.24 2.89
N ILE A 88 -5.08 8.57 2.95
CA ILE A 88 -5.96 8.31 1.79
C ILE A 88 -7.42 8.66 2.09
#